data_AF-A0A948APV4-F1
#
_entry.id   AF-A0A948APV4-F1
#
_cell.length_a   1.000
_cell.length_b   1.000
_cell.length_c   1.000
_cell.angle_alpha   90.00
_cell.angle_beta   90.00
_cell.angle_gamma   90.00
#
_symmetry.space_group_name_H-M   'P 1'
#
loop_
_entity.id
_entity.type
_entity.pdbx_description
1 polymer ?
#
loop_
_entity_poly.entity_id
_entity_poly.type
_entity_poly.pdbx_seq_one_letter_code
_entity_poly.pdbx_strand_id
1 'polypeptide(L)'
;MTAHGLNGIKISAMTGRCFLLDTNVLLHDSTALEAFEEHHIVITVDVLEELDRFKRENDERGRNARRVIRTIDALRQNGPLREGVPLSGGGLLFVLVDDYVSYLPKGMSGSIPDNRLLATALYLQEQGVDITFVTKDINARVKGDALGVRSEDLQRDTVDFDELYTGWTELDCKSSEIDAFYAEGHLELAGEFHPNEGVLLRNETNAKQTALGIYQGGSHRIERLRFEELHPWGLQALNLQQHFALELLMREDIQLVSMLGQAGTGKTLLALAVGLHKVAEEKSYRRIMVSRPIMPLGRDIGYLPG
;
A
#
# COMPACT_ATOMS: atom_id res chain seq x y z
N MET A 1 19.82 46.14 -15.00
CA MET A 1 20.51 45.88 -13.72
C MET A 1 20.48 44.39 -13.48
N THR A 2 21.67 43.82 -13.40
CA THR A 2 22.02 42.39 -13.44
C THR A 2 21.79 41.67 -12.12
N ALA A 3 21.21 40.47 -12.13
CA ALA A 3 21.37 39.45 -11.08
C ALA A 3 20.84 38.07 -11.58
N HIS A 4 21.75 37.19 -12.00
CA HIS A 4 22.03 35.90 -11.33
C HIS A 4 21.03 34.76 -11.63
N GLY A 5 20.95 34.37 -12.91
CA GLY A 5 20.43 33.05 -13.27
C GLY A 5 21.52 32.02 -13.04
N LEU A 6 21.32 31.12 -12.06
CA LEU A 6 21.99 29.83 -12.07
C LEU A 6 21.42 29.04 -13.28
N ASN A 7 22.01 29.29 -14.45
CA ASN A 7 21.71 28.63 -15.74
C ASN A 7 22.03 27.13 -15.69
N GLY A 8 21.25 26.35 -14.94
CA GLY A 8 21.52 24.92 -14.69
C GLY A 8 20.34 23.99 -14.95
N ILE A 9 19.11 24.50 -15.02
CA ILE A 9 17.93 23.67 -15.29
C ILE A 9 17.75 23.56 -16.79
N LYS A 10 17.82 22.34 -17.30
CA LYS A 10 17.64 22.05 -18.73
C LYS A 10 16.16 21.98 -19.06
N ILE A 11 15.45 23.11 -18.94
CA ILE A 11 13.99 23.22 -19.21
C ILE A 11 13.66 22.70 -20.61
N SER A 12 14.57 22.84 -21.57
CA SER A 12 14.43 22.26 -22.91
C SER A 12 14.31 20.73 -22.95
N ALA A 13 14.68 20.02 -21.88
CA ALA A 13 14.49 18.58 -21.74
C ALA A 13 13.11 18.20 -21.19
N MET A 14 12.31 19.16 -20.72
CA MET A 14 10.97 18.94 -20.16
C MET A 14 9.91 18.95 -21.26
N THR A 15 10.07 18.07 -22.25
CA THR A 15 9.16 17.99 -23.41
C THR A 15 8.03 17.01 -23.14
N GLY A 16 6.86 17.54 -22.79
CA GLY A 16 5.66 16.76 -22.48
C GLY A 16 5.07 17.14 -21.12
N ARG A 17 4.17 16.30 -20.60
CA ARG A 17 3.53 16.53 -19.30
C ARG A 17 4.54 16.44 -18.16
N CYS A 18 4.50 17.44 -17.29
CA CYS A 18 5.32 17.53 -16.09
C CYS A 18 4.44 17.60 -14.85
N PHE A 19 4.87 16.95 -13.77
CA PHE A 19 4.16 16.95 -12.49
C PHE A 19 5.06 17.52 -11.39
N LEU A 20 4.64 18.63 -10.77
CA LEU A 20 5.26 19.16 -9.57
C LEU A 20 4.64 18.49 -8.34
N LEU A 21 5.42 17.71 -7.61
CA LEU A 21 4.90 16.95 -6.45
C LEU A 21 5.09 17.71 -5.14
N ASP A 22 4.02 17.80 -4.37
CA ASP A 22 4.04 18.20 -2.95
C ASP A 22 4.64 17.09 -2.07
N THR A 23 5.38 17.46 -1.02
CA THR A 23 5.89 16.56 0.01
C THR A 23 4.80 15.64 0.58
N ASN A 24 3.59 16.13 0.81
CA ASN A 24 2.50 15.30 1.36
C ASN A 24 2.12 14.14 0.43
N VAL A 25 2.28 14.30 -0.88
CA VAL A 25 2.06 13.21 -1.83
C VAL A 25 3.08 12.09 -1.57
N LEU A 26 4.36 12.44 -1.44
CA LEU A 26 5.47 11.53 -1.22
C LEU A 26 5.47 10.89 0.18
N LEU A 27 4.98 11.61 1.20
CA LEU A 27 4.86 11.10 2.57
C LEU A 27 3.72 10.11 2.73
N HIS A 28 2.65 10.26 1.94
CA HIS A 28 1.53 9.34 1.97
C HIS A 28 1.71 8.15 1.03
N ASP A 29 2.46 8.30 -0.06
CA ASP A 29 2.76 7.22 -0.99
C ASP A 29 4.24 7.23 -1.41
N SER A 30 4.98 6.23 -0.93
CA SER A 30 6.40 6.07 -1.26
C SER A 30 6.67 5.60 -2.70
N THR A 31 5.63 5.17 -3.41
CA THR A 31 5.65 4.79 -4.83
C THR A 31 5.20 5.91 -5.75
N ALA A 32 4.91 7.11 -5.22
CA ALA A 32 4.42 8.22 -6.04
C ALA A 32 5.37 8.61 -7.19
N LEU A 33 6.69 8.40 -7.05
CA LEU A 33 7.64 8.59 -8.15
C LEU A 33 7.46 7.58 -9.29
N GLU A 34 6.97 6.37 -8.97
CA GLU A 34 6.64 5.32 -9.95
C GLU A 34 5.26 5.61 -10.59
N ALA A 35 4.39 6.40 -9.96
CA ALA A 35 3.07 6.77 -10.49
C ALA A 35 3.14 7.64 -11.74
N PHE A 36 4.18 8.46 -11.82
CA PHE A 36 4.37 9.43 -12.89
C PHE A 36 5.57 9.06 -13.75
N GLU A 37 6.03 7.80 -13.74
CA GLU A 37 7.30 7.44 -14.38
C GLU A 37 7.29 7.55 -15.91
N GLU A 38 6.12 7.58 -16.54
CA GLU A 38 5.93 7.88 -17.97
C GLU A 38 5.99 9.39 -18.29
N HIS A 39 6.04 10.23 -17.26
CA HIS A 39 5.99 11.68 -17.33
C HIS A 39 7.19 12.31 -16.63
N HIS A 40 7.43 13.61 -16.85
CA HIS A 40 8.49 14.29 -16.13
C HIS A 40 8.02 14.65 -14.72
N ILE A 41 8.85 14.35 -13.72
CA ILE A 41 8.58 14.64 -12.31
C ILE A 41 9.46 15.80 -11.88
N VAL A 42 8.87 16.71 -11.13
CA VAL A 42 9.52 17.88 -10.58
C VAL A 42 9.32 17.89 -9.08
N ILE A 43 10.41 18.03 -8.32
CA ILE A 43 10.39 18.33 -6.90
C ILE A 43 11.32 19.50 -6.61
N THR A 44 11.09 20.22 -5.51
CA THR A 44 11.98 21.30 -5.07
C THR A 44 12.92 20.83 -3.97
N VAL A 45 13.97 21.60 -3.69
CA VAL A 45 14.84 21.38 -2.53
C VAL A 45 14.07 21.45 -1.22
N ASP A 46 13.02 22.27 -1.13
CA ASP A 46 12.17 22.37 0.07
C ASP A 46 11.46 21.05 0.36
N VAL A 47 10.98 20.36 -0.69
CA VAL A 47 10.38 19.02 -0.57
C VAL A 47 11.40 18.03 -0.02
N LEU A 48 12.65 18.09 -0.48
CA LEU A 48 13.72 17.24 0.06
C LEU A 48 14.01 17.55 1.54
N GLU A 49 14.06 18.83 1.92
CA GLU A 49 14.26 19.25 3.32
C GLU A 49 13.12 18.82 4.24
N GLU A 50 11.88 18.85 3.76
CA GLU A 50 10.73 18.34 4.50
C GLU A 50 10.81 16.81 4.65
N LEU A 51 11.08 16.06 3.57
CA LEU A 51 11.28 14.62 3.65
C LEU A 51 12.39 14.24 4.65
N ASP A 52 13.50 15.01 4.69
CA ASP A 52 14.58 14.79 5.66
C ASP A 52 14.16 15.03 7.11
N ARG A 53 13.25 15.97 7.37
CA ARG A 53 12.64 16.16 8.69
C ARG A 53 11.79 14.94 9.08
N PHE A 54 10.93 14.48 8.17
CA PHE A 54 10.04 13.34 8.39
C PHE A 54 10.76 11.99 8.57
N LYS A 55 11.97 11.82 8.00
CA LYS A 55 12.78 10.60 8.21
C LYS A 55 13.06 10.24 9.67
N ARG A 56 12.95 11.19 10.61
CA ARG A 56 13.16 10.96 12.04
C ARG A 56 11.95 10.35 12.74
N GLU A 57 10.80 10.32 12.07
CA GLU A 57 9.58 9.74 12.59
C GLU A 57 9.58 8.20 12.47
N ASN A 58 8.98 7.55 13.46
CA ASN A 58 8.91 6.08 13.54
C ASN A 58 7.58 5.51 13.02
N ASP A 59 6.79 6.33 12.33
CA ASP A 59 5.50 5.97 11.77
C ASP A 59 5.59 5.65 10.27
N GLU A 60 4.43 5.53 9.63
CA GLU A 60 4.32 5.27 8.19
C GLU A 60 4.88 6.42 7.35
N ARG A 61 4.66 7.68 7.76
CA ARG A 61 5.21 8.86 7.07
C ARG A 61 6.72 8.86 7.08
N GLY A 62 7.34 8.57 8.23
CA GLY A 62 8.79 8.44 8.33
C GLY A 62 9.33 7.25 7.51
N ARG A 63 8.60 6.14 7.44
CA ARG A 63 8.96 5.00 6.56
C ARG A 63 8.92 5.40 5.09
N ASN A 64 7.87 6.10 4.67
CA ASN A 64 7.71 6.56 3.29
C ASN A 64 8.79 7.57 2.92
N ALA A 65 9.07 8.56 3.78
CA ALA A 65 10.15 9.53 3.58
C ALA A 65 11.52 8.85 3.38
N ARG A 66 11.83 7.82 4.19
CA ARG A 66 13.06 7.03 4.06
C ARG A 66 13.12 6.29 2.72
N ARG A 67 12.01 5.71 2.27
CA ARG A 67 11.94 5.00 0.97
C ARG A 67 12.11 5.97 -0.20
N VAL A 68 11.35 7.07 -0.23
CA VAL A 68 11.43 8.08 -1.30
C VAL A 68 12.86 8.62 -1.44
N ILE A 69 13.52 8.97 -0.34
CA ILE A 69 14.89 9.50 -0.44
C ILE A 69 15.90 8.43 -0.89
N ARG A 70 15.73 7.16 -0.50
CA ARG A 70 16.55 6.07 -1.07
C ARG A 70 16.33 5.91 -2.57
N THR A 71 15.09 6.04 -3.05
CA THR A 71 14.77 6.01 -4.47
C THR A 71 15.47 7.16 -5.21
N ILE A 72 15.38 8.38 -4.70
CA ILE A 72 16.06 9.56 -5.28
C ILE A 72 17.59 9.38 -5.27
N ASP A 73 18.15 8.83 -4.19
CA ASP A 73 19.60 8.56 -4.06
C ASP A 73 20.09 7.47 -5.03
N ALA A 74 19.25 6.51 -5.38
CA ALA A 74 19.52 5.53 -6.43
C ALA A 74 19.43 6.17 -7.83
N LEU A 75 18.40 6.97 -8.09
CA LEU A 75 18.18 7.61 -9.39
C LEU A 75 19.30 8.60 -9.75
N ARG A 76 19.84 9.35 -8.78
CA ARG A 76 20.95 10.29 -9.03
C ARG A 76 22.26 9.63 -9.47
N GLN A 77 22.38 8.30 -9.39
CA GLN A 77 23.52 7.59 -9.96
C GLN A 77 23.50 7.60 -11.50
N ASN A 78 22.32 7.83 -12.10
CA ASN A 78 22.14 7.88 -13.55
C ASN A 78 22.33 9.29 -14.15
N GLY A 79 22.71 10.28 -13.35
CA GLY A 79 22.96 11.64 -13.81
C GLY A 79 22.66 12.72 -12.75
N PRO A 80 22.95 13.99 -13.06
CA PRO A 80 22.66 15.09 -12.15
C PRO A 80 21.17 15.42 -12.14
N LEU A 81 20.54 15.40 -10.95
CA LEU A 81 19.11 15.68 -10.73
C LEU A 81 18.65 17.05 -11.29
N ARG A 82 19.53 18.04 -11.39
CA ARG A 82 19.22 19.35 -11.96
C ARG A 82 19.00 19.32 -13.48
N GLU A 83 19.58 18.33 -14.17
CA GLU A 83 19.50 18.18 -15.63
C GLU A 83 18.44 17.15 -16.06
N GLY A 84 17.81 16.49 -15.08
CA GLY A 84 16.86 15.40 -15.27
C GLY A 84 17.54 14.05 -15.23
N VAL A 85 17.07 13.15 -14.36
CA VAL A 85 17.52 11.75 -14.32
C VAL A 85 16.44 10.80 -14.84
N PRO A 86 16.79 9.79 -15.64
CA PRO A 86 15.81 8.85 -16.19
C PRO A 86 15.02 8.10 -15.11
N LEU A 87 13.71 8.03 -15.31
CA LEU A 87 12.78 7.12 -14.62
C LEU A 87 12.58 5.85 -15.46
N SER A 88 12.13 4.77 -14.84
CA SER A 88 11.91 3.48 -15.50
C SER A 88 10.90 3.55 -16.65
N GLY A 89 9.83 4.34 -16.50
CA GLY A 89 8.79 4.53 -17.53
C GLY A 89 9.15 5.50 -18.67
N GLY A 90 10.38 6.02 -18.73
CA GLY A 90 10.84 6.92 -19.79
C GLY A 90 10.71 8.42 -19.48
N GLY A 91 10.12 8.78 -18.35
CA GLY A 91 10.12 10.13 -17.79
C GLY A 91 11.47 10.56 -17.23
N LEU A 92 11.52 11.78 -16.69
CA LEU A 92 12.72 12.35 -16.06
C LEU A 92 12.36 12.96 -14.71
N LEU A 93 13.18 12.72 -13.69
CA LEU A 93 13.08 13.38 -12.39
C LEU A 93 14.01 14.59 -12.33
N PHE A 94 13.44 15.76 -12.02
CA PHE A 94 14.14 17.02 -11.81
C PHE A 94 14.05 17.48 -10.36
N VAL A 95 15.15 18.01 -9.83
CA VAL A 95 15.18 18.71 -8.53
C VAL A 95 15.57 20.16 -8.73
N LEU A 96 14.66 21.09 -8.45
CA LEU A 96 14.90 22.53 -8.53
C LEU A 96 15.38 23.08 -7.19
N VAL A 97 16.37 23.97 -7.23
CA VAL A 97 17.02 24.53 -6.05
C VAL A 97 16.79 26.05 -5.92
N ASP A 98 16.46 26.73 -7.02
CA ASP A 98 16.27 28.18 -6.98
C ASP A 98 14.94 28.59 -6.32
N ASP A 99 14.88 29.86 -5.90
CA ASP A 99 13.68 30.47 -5.35
C ASP A 99 12.90 31.23 -6.43
N TYR A 100 11.63 30.86 -6.60
CA TYR A 100 10.73 31.43 -7.59
C TYR A 100 9.65 32.34 -6.98
N VAL A 101 9.78 32.74 -5.71
CA VAL A 101 8.78 33.58 -5.01
C VAL A 101 8.44 34.88 -5.74
N SER A 102 9.32 35.42 -6.60
CA SER A 102 9.02 36.60 -7.44
C SER A 102 7.86 36.41 -8.42
N TYR A 103 7.49 35.17 -8.75
CA TYR A 103 6.36 34.83 -9.62
C TYR A 103 5.01 34.85 -8.87
N LEU A 104 5.01 34.93 -7.54
CA LEU A 104 3.78 35.01 -6.76
C LEU A 104 3.15 36.41 -6.81
N PRO A 105 1.82 36.52 -6.77
CA PRO A 105 1.14 37.80 -6.53
C PRO A 105 1.53 38.42 -5.19
N LYS A 106 1.53 39.75 -5.10
CA LYS A 106 1.90 40.51 -3.89
C LYS A 106 1.08 40.14 -2.63
N GLY A 107 -0.10 39.55 -2.79
CA GLY A 107 -0.96 39.11 -1.69
C GLY A 107 -0.55 37.77 -1.05
N MET A 108 0.41 37.04 -1.63
CA MET A 108 0.85 35.74 -1.12
C MET A 108 2.25 35.84 -0.52
N SER A 109 2.43 35.26 0.68
CA SER A 109 3.74 35.19 1.32
C SER A 109 4.57 34.04 0.76
N GLY A 110 5.80 34.31 0.35
CA GLY A 110 6.79 33.28 -0.01
C GLY A 110 7.32 32.48 1.19
N SER A 111 6.99 32.85 2.43
CA SER A 111 7.37 32.08 3.61
C SER A 111 6.53 30.81 3.83
N ILE A 112 5.41 30.68 3.12
CA ILE A 112 4.51 29.52 3.21
C ILE A 112 4.99 28.47 2.20
N PRO A 113 5.31 27.23 2.63
CA PRO A 113 5.83 26.18 1.74
C PRO A 113 4.97 25.94 0.49
N ASP A 114 3.64 25.77 0.64
CA ASP A 114 2.73 25.59 -0.51
C ASP A 114 2.84 26.72 -1.54
N ASN A 115 3.04 27.95 -1.06
CA ASN A 115 3.14 29.09 -1.96
C ASN A 115 4.44 29.03 -2.76
N ARG A 116 5.53 28.51 -2.19
CA ARG A 116 6.81 28.33 -2.92
C ARG A 116 6.69 27.24 -3.99
N LEU A 117 5.94 26.18 -3.72
CA LEU A 117 5.60 25.17 -4.75
C LEU A 117 4.78 25.81 -5.88
N LEU A 118 3.73 26.56 -5.55
CA LEU A 118 2.94 27.28 -6.56
C LEU A 118 3.77 28.30 -7.35
N ALA A 119 4.72 28.97 -6.70
CA ALA A 119 5.66 29.87 -7.36
C ALA A 119 6.52 29.14 -8.41
N THR A 120 6.97 27.92 -8.08
CA THR A 120 7.72 27.05 -8.98
C THR A 120 6.86 26.62 -10.18
N ALA A 121 5.60 26.27 -9.94
CA ALA A 121 4.66 25.92 -11.02
C ALA A 121 4.42 27.11 -11.96
N LEU A 122 4.19 28.31 -11.41
CA LEU A 122 4.03 29.54 -12.20
C LEU A 122 5.25 29.85 -13.05
N TYR A 123 6.45 29.73 -12.46
CA TYR A 123 7.71 29.89 -13.19
C TYR A 123 7.80 28.93 -14.38
N LEU A 124 7.60 27.63 -14.14
CA LEU A 124 7.69 26.61 -15.19
C LEU A 124 6.64 26.82 -16.30
N GLN A 125 5.43 27.22 -15.94
CA GLN A 125 4.36 27.57 -16.89
C GLN A 125 4.74 28.78 -17.75
N GLU A 126 5.38 29.81 -17.17
CA GLU A 126 5.91 30.96 -17.92
C GLU A 126 7.06 30.58 -18.86
N GLN A 127 7.84 29.55 -18.51
CA GLN A 127 8.85 28.97 -19.40
C GLN A 127 8.25 28.04 -20.48
N GLY A 128 6.92 27.90 -20.53
CA GLY A 128 6.21 27.09 -21.53
C GLY A 128 6.13 25.59 -21.20
N VAL A 129 6.40 25.18 -19.97
CA VAL A 129 6.28 23.79 -19.53
C VAL A 129 4.82 23.44 -19.25
N ASP A 130 4.36 22.30 -19.76
CA ASP A 130 3.06 21.69 -19.47
C ASP A 130 3.06 21.09 -18.05
N ILE A 131 3.00 21.95 -17.03
CA ILE A 131 3.11 21.59 -15.61
C ILE A 131 1.72 21.41 -14.96
N THR A 132 1.60 20.39 -14.12
CA THR A 132 0.47 20.15 -13.20
C THR A 132 1.00 20.02 -11.78
N PHE A 133 0.40 20.73 -10.83
CA PHE A 133 0.74 20.65 -9.42
C PHE A 133 -0.04 19.54 -8.71
N VAL A 134 0.64 18.55 -8.16
CA VAL A 134 0.03 17.40 -7.50
C VAL A 134 0.12 17.58 -6.00
N THR A 135 -1.02 17.62 -5.32
CA THR A 135 -1.11 17.80 -3.87
C THR A 135 -2.34 17.10 -3.30
N LYS A 136 -2.22 16.63 -2.05
CA LYS A 136 -3.36 16.10 -1.26
C LYS A 136 -4.11 17.20 -0.49
N ASP A 137 -3.61 18.43 -0.43
CA ASP A 137 -4.26 19.53 0.28
C ASP A 137 -5.24 20.28 -0.63
N ILE A 138 -6.53 20.27 -0.24
CA ILE A 138 -7.60 21.01 -0.91
C ILE A 138 -7.29 22.51 -0.99
N ASN A 139 -6.74 23.10 0.07
CA ASN A 139 -6.42 24.54 0.08
C ASN A 139 -5.31 24.88 -0.92
N ALA A 140 -4.32 24.00 -1.06
CA ALA A 140 -3.27 24.17 -2.05
C ALA A 140 -3.82 24.08 -3.47
N ARG A 141 -4.78 23.18 -3.73
CA ARG A 141 -5.50 23.12 -5.03
C ARG A 141 -6.34 24.36 -5.31
N VAL A 142 -7.09 24.86 -4.31
CA VAL A 142 -7.89 26.10 -4.44
C VAL A 142 -6.99 27.31 -4.75
N LYS A 143 -5.82 27.41 -4.10
CA LYS A 143 -4.83 28.45 -4.43
C LYS A 143 -4.28 28.29 -5.85
N GLY A 144 -4.00 27.05 -6.27
CA GLY A 144 -3.54 26.76 -7.64
C GLY A 144 -4.55 27.23 -8.69
N ASP A 145 -5.82 26.88 -8.52
CA ASP A 145 -6.92 27.33 -9.40
C ASP A 145 -7.01 28.86 -9.46
N ALA A 146 -6.95 29.53 -8.31
CA ALA A 146 -6.96 31.00 -8.23
C ALA A 146 -5.75 31.67 -8.92
N LEU A 147 -4.63 30.95 -9.08
CA LEU A 147 -3.42 31.39 -9.76
C LEU A 147 -3.37 30.96 -11.24
N GLY A 148 -4.33 30.17 -11.72
CA GLY A 148 -4.31 29.59 -13.07
C GLY A 148 -3.32 28.44 -13.23
N VAL A 149 -2.89 27.81 -12.13
CA VAL A 149 -2.05 26.61 -12.10
C VAL A 149 -2.95 25.38 -12.01
N ARG A 150 -2.88 24.49 -13.00
CA ARG A 150 -3.59 23.19 -12.93
C ARG A 150 -3.10 22.41 -11.72
N SER A 151 -4.04 21.93 -10.91
CA SER A 151 -3.73 21.15 -9.73
C SER A 151 -4.63 19.93 -9.59
N GLU A 152 -4.05 18.80 -9.20
CA GLU A 152 -4.70 17.50 -9.16
C GLU A 152 -4.40 16.78 -7.84
N ASP A 153 -5.32 15.92 -7.41
CA ASP A 153 -5.07 14.98 -6.31
C ASP A 153 -4.38 13.74 -6.86
N LEU A 154 -3.43 13.17 -6.11
CA LEU A 154 -2.92 11.84 -6.44
C LEU A 154 -3.96 10.81 -6.00
N GLN A 155 -4.92 10.54 -6.86
CA GLN A 155 -5.79 9.36 -6.77
C GLN A 155 -5.05 8.18 -7.38
N ARG A 156 -4.04 7.67 -6.65
CA ARG A 156 -3.73 6.25 -6.77
C ARG A 156 -4.69 5.53 -5.85
N ASP A 157 -5.46 4.62 -6.42
CA ASP A 157 -6.23 3.67 -5.64
C ASP A 157 -5.28 3.08 -4.59
N THR A 158 -5.56 3.40 -3.33
CA THR A 158 -5.05 2.67 -2.17
C THR A 158 -5.02 1.21 -2.54
N VAL A 159 -3.83 0.57 -2.51
CA VAL A 159 -3.58 -0.86 -2.76
C VAL A 159 -4.89 -1.60 -2.84
N ASP A 160 -5.35 -1.89 -4.06
CA ASP A 160 -6.68 -2.44 -4.23
C ASP A 160 -6.74 -3.72 -3.40
N PHE A 161 -7.52 -3.68 -2.32
CA PHE A 161 -7.61 -4.82 -1.43
C PHE A 161 -8.15 -6.04 -2.18
N ASP A 162 -8.82 -5.78 -3.31
CA ASP A 162 -9.35 -6.77 -4.24
C ASP A 162 -8.27 -7.41 -5.13
N GLU A 163 -7.08 -6.80 -5.26
CA GLU A 163 -5.91 -7.40 -5.95
C GLU A 163 -4.99 -8.19 -5.01
N LEU A 164 -5.17 -8.06 -3.68
CA LEU A 164 -4.38 -8.84 -2.73
C LEU A 164 -4.82 -10.30 -2.75
N TYR A 165 -3.83 -11.20 -2.67
CA TYR A 165 -4.09 -12.62 -2.46
C TYR A 165 -5.02 -12.84 -1.26
N THR A 166 -6.19 -13.40 -1.54
CA THR A 166 -7.30 -13.58 -0.59
C THR A 166 -7.05 -14.71 0.41
N GLY A 167 -6.12 -15.62 0.11
CA GLY A 167 -5.87 -16.83 0.88
C GLY A 167 -6.80 -18.00 0.55
N TRP A 168 -7.77 -17.80 -0.34
CA TRP A 168 -8.69 -18.83 -0.77
C TRP A 168 -9.32 -18.53 -2.14
N THR A 169 -9.78 -19.57 -2.82
CA THR A 169 -10.46 -19.47 -4.12
C THR A 169 -11.70 -20.36 -4.18
N GLU A 170 -12.55 -20.12 -5.18
CA GLU A 170 -13.71 -20.93 -5.49
C GLU A 170 -13.47 -21.72 -6.78
N LEU A 171 -13.80 -23.00 -6.76
CA LEU A 171 -13.68 -23.90 -7.89
C LEU A 171 -15.04 -24.53 -8.19
N ASP A 172 -15.51 -24.31 -9.42
CA ASP A 172 -16.70 -25.01 -9.91
C ASP A 172 -16.34 -26.47 -10.24
N CYS A 173 -17.15 -27.40 -9.74
CA CYS A 173 -16.95 -28.85 -9.85
C CYS A 173 -18.24 -29.56 -10.24
N LYS A 174 -18.11 -30.77 -10.75
CA LYS A 174 -19.25 -31.68 -10.96
C LYS A 174 -19.69 -32.30 -9.65
N SER A 175 -20.98 -32.67 -9.57
CA SER A 175 -21.54 -33.37 -8.41
C SER A 175 -20.72 -34.62 -8.02
N SER A 176 -20.29 -35.41 -9.02
CA SER A 176 -19.49 -36.61 -8.81
C SER A 176 -18.10 -36.34 -8.21
N GLU A 177 -17.50 -35.19 -8.49
CA GLU A 177 -16.18 -34.83 -7.94
C GLU A 177 -16.28 -34.43 -6.47
N ILE A 178 -17.36 -33.72 -6.11
CA ILE A 178 -17.63 -33.38 -4.70
C ILE A 178 -18.00 -34.63 -3.90
N ASP A 179 -18.78 -35.53 -4.48
CA ASP A 179 -19.12 -36.80 -3.83
C ASP A 179 -17.86 -37.68 -3.64
N ALA A 180 -16.98 -37.73 -4.63
CA ALA A 180 -15.68 -38.39 -4.52
C ALA A 180 -14.80 -37.73 -3.45
N PHE A 181 -14.74 -36.40 -3.39
CA PHE A 181 -14.01 -35.67 -2.36
C PHE A 181 -14.47 -36.03 -0.94
N TYR A 182 -15.78 -36.15 -0.71
CA TYR A 182 -16.31 -36.60 0.58
C TYR A 182 -15.98 -38.07 0.89
N ALA A 183 -15.97 -38.94 -0.13
CA ALA A 183 -15.67 -40.37 0.03
C ALA A 183 -14.17 -40.64 0.25
N GLU A 184 -13.30 -39.94 -0.47
CA GLU A 184 -11.85 -40.17 -0.52
C GLU A 184 -11.05 -39.19 0.34
N GLY A 185 -11.68 -38.11 0.82
CA GLY A 185 -11.07 -37.06 1.65
C GLY A 185 -10.13 -36.12 0.89
N HIS A 186 -9.99 -36.28 -0.42
CA HIS A 186 -9.16 -35.45 -1.27
C HIS A 186 -9.66 -35.43 -2.72
N LEU A 187 -9.19 -34.46 -3.49
CA LEU A 187 -9.45 -34.33 -4.92
C LEU A 187 -8.15 -33.94 -5.63
N GLU A 188 -7.74 -34.73 -6.62
CA GLU A 188 -6.61 -34.42 -7.50
C GLU A 188 -7.03 -33.38 -8.53
N LEU A 189 -6.31 -32.27 -8.60
CA LEU A 189 -6.65 -31.17 -9.50
C LEU A 189 -5.41 -30.57 -10.13
N ALA A 190 -5.51 -30.35 -11.44
CA ALA A 190 -4.55 -29.56 -12.19
C ALA A 190 -4.97 -28.09 -12.14
N GLY A 191 -4.10 -27.23 -11.62
CA GLY A 191 -4.33 -25.78 -11.56
C GLY A 191 -3.15 -25.07 -10.87
N GLU A 192 -3.06 -23.76 -11.08
CA GLU A 192 -2.09 -22.91 -10.39
C GLU A 192 -2.68 -22.47 -9.05
N PHE A 193 -2.43 -23.25 -8.01
CA PHE A 193 -2.82 -22.94 -6.63
C PHE A 193 -1.58 -22.67 -5.78
N HIS A 194 -1.75 -21.84 -4.75
CA HIS A 194 -0.70 -21.60 -3.77
C HIS A 194 -0.75 -22.65 -2.65
N PRO A 195 0.41 -23.06 -2.09
CA PRO A 195 0.42 -23.93 -0.91
C PRO A 195 -0.39 -23.32 0.24
N ASN A 196 -1.23 -24.15 0.88
CA ASN A 196 -2.13 -23.76 1.97
C ASN A 196 -3.28 -22.83 1.57
N GLU A 197 -3.54 -22.66 0.27
CA GLU A 197 -4.72 -21.95 -0.22
C GLU A 197 -6.00 -22.71 0.14
N GLY A 198 -6.97 -22.00 0.70
CA GLY A 198 -8.31 -22.55 0.93
C GLY A 198 -9.07 -22.69 -0.39
N VAL A 199 -9.82 -23.77 -0.57
CA VAL A 199 -10.63 -23.97 -1.77
C VAL A 199 -12.07 -24.29 -1.37
N LEU A 200 -12.99 -23.49 -1.88
CA LEU A 200 -14.42 -23.79 -1.88
C LEU A 200 -14.75 -24.55 -3.17
N LEU A 201 -15.05 -25.83 -3.05
CA LEU A 201 -15.60 -26.63 -4.16
C LEU A 201 -17.11 -26.35 -4.23
N ARG A 202 -17.60 -25.84 -5.36
CA ARG A 202 -19.02 -25.55 -5.58
C ARG A 202 -19.53 -26.35 -6.78
N ASN A 203 -20.68 -27.00 -6.64
CA ASN A 203 -21.29 -27.67 -7.78
C ASN A 203 -21.80 -26.66 -8.82
N GLU A 204 -21.38 -26.83 -10.08
CA GLU A 204 -21.79 -26.03 -11.24
C GLU A 204 -23.32 -25.88 -11.41
N THR A 205 -24.07 -26.92 -11.06
CA THR A 205 -25.51 -27.05 -11.29
C THR A 205 -26.35 -26.94 -10.03
N ASN A 206 -25.75 -27.08 -8.84
CA ASN A 206 -26.45 -27.03 -7.56
C ASN A 206 -25.59 -26.32 -6.50
N ALA A 207 -25.73 -25.00 -6.39
CA ALA A 207 -24.97 -24.18 -5.46
C ALA A 207 -25.07 -24.57 -3.97
N LYS A 208 -26.01 -25.45 -3.58
CA LYS A 208 -26.09 -25.98 -2.21
C LYS A 208 -25.12 -27.14 -1.93
N GLN A 209 -24.65 -27.82 -2.96
CA GLN A 209 -23.65 -28.88 -2.81
C GLN A 209 -22.27 -28.23 -2.88
N THR A 210 -21.62 -28.14 -1.73
CA THR A 210 -20.27 -27.55 -1.59
C THR A 210 -19.39 -28.43 -0.71
N ALA A 211 -18.09 -28.21 -0.79
CA ALA A 211 -17.10 -28.77 0.13
C ALA A 211 -15.94 -27.79 0.34
N LEU A 212 -15.26 -27.92 1.48
CA LEU A 212 -14.10 -27.10 1.83
C LEU A 212 -12.84 -27.95 1.90
N GLY A 213 -11.74 -27.43 1.37
CA GLY A 213 -10.44 -28.07 1.48
C GLY A 213 -9.27 -27.09 1.47
N ILE A 214 -8.07 -27.60 1.74
CA ILE A 214 -6.81 -26.87 1.63
C ILE A 214 -5.96 -27.52 0.55
N TYR A 215 -5.44 -26.71 -0.37
CA TYR A 215 -4.48 -27.17 -1.37
C TYR A 215 -3.13 -27.53 -0.74
N GLN A 216 -2.65 -28.74 -1.00
CA GLN A 216 -1.32 -29.21 -0.61
C GLN A 216 -0.36 -29.15 -1.81
N GLY A 217 0.53 -28.16 -1.81
CA GLY A 217 1.44 -27.92 -2.93
C GLY A 217 2.43 -29.06 -3.22
N GLY A 218 2.79 -29.89 -2.23
CA GLY A 218 3.72 -31.00 -2.44
C GLY A 218 3.10 -32.21 -3.14
N SER A 219 1.79 -32.43 -2.98
CA SER A 219 1.05 -33.56 -3.55
C SER A 219 0.06 -33.16 -4.65
N HIS A 220 -0.03 -31.87 -4.98
CA HIS A 220 -0.92 -31.30 -5.99
C HIS A 220 -2.38 -31.74 -5.84
N ARG A 221 -2.87 -31.79 -4.60
CA ARG A 221 -4.25 -32.19 -4.29
C ARG A 221 -4.88 -31.24 -3.29
N ILE A 222 -6.21 -31.16 -3.35
CA ILE A 222 -7.01 -30.51 -2.31
C ILE A 222 -7.35 -31.57 -1.27
N GLU A 223 -7.03 -31.30 -0.01
CA GLU A 223 -7.36 -32.19 1.12
C GLU A 223 -8.50 -31.58 1.94
N ARG A 224 -9.36 -32.42 2.49
CA ARG A 224 -10.40 -31.99 3.45
C ARG A 224 -9.78 -31.32 4.67
N LEU A 225 -10.50 -30.34 5.22
CA LEU A 225 -10.13 -29.68 6.48
C LEU A 225 -9.96 -30.72 7.60
N ARG A 226 -8.85 -30.65 8.34
CA ARG A 226 -8.49 -31.59 9.41
C ARG A 226 -9.16 -31.22 10.73
N PHE A 227 -9.53 -29.96 10.90
CA PHE A 227 -9.97 -29.38 12.17
C PHE A 227 -11.37 -28.75 12.09
N GLU A 228 -12.18 -29.12 11.09
CA GLU A 228 -13.54 -28.61 10.86
C GLU A 228 -14.46 -28.76 12.08
N GLU A 229 -14.33 -29.87 12.81
CA GLU A 229 -15.17 -30.20 13.98
C GLU A 229 -14.58 -29.67 15.29
N LEU A 230 -13.36 -29.13 15.28
CA LEU A 230 -12.76 -28.56 16.49
C LEU A 230 -13.28 -27.15 16.75
N HIS A 231 -13.60 -26.89 18.01
CA HIS A 231 -14.08 -25.59 18.46
C HIS A 231 -13.18 -25.08 19.58
N PRO A 232 -12.01 -24.51 19.25
CA PRO A 232 -11.08 -23.95 20.23
C PRO A 232 -11.81 -22.98 21.15
N TRP A 233 -11.91 -23.35 22.43
CA TRP A 233 -12.60 -22.57 23.46
C TRP A 233 -14.07 -22.25 23.11
N GLY A 234 -14.74 -23.18 22.40
CA GLY A 234 -16.14 -23.05 22.00
C GLY A 234 -16.38 -22.07 20.84
N LEU A 235 -15.33 -21.54 20.21
CA LEU A 235 -15.48 -20.71 19.02
C LEU A 235 -15.81 -21.57 17.80
N GLN A 236 -16.85 -21.13 17.10
CA GLN A 236 -17.24 -21.65 15.79
C GLN A 236 -16.99 -20.56 14.74
N ALA A 237 -16.50 -20.97 13.57
CA ALA A 237 -16.38 -20.06 12.44
C ALA A 237 -17.77 -19.57 12.00
N LEU A 238 -17.89 -18.26 11.78
CA LEU A 238 -19.13 -17.63 11.33
C LEU A 238 -19.24 -17.52 9.81
N ASN A 239 -18.12 -17.67 9.11
CA ASN A 239 -18.03 -17.54 7.66
C ASN A 239 -16.87 -18.39 7.11
N LEU A 240 -16.84 -18.50 5.78
CA LEU A 240 -15.85 -19.27 5.03
C LEU A 240 -14.40 -18.90 5.40
N GLN A 241 -14.10 -17.61 5.48
CA GLN A 241 -12.75 -17.13 5.76
C GLN A 241 -12.28 -17.53 7.17
N GLN A 242 -13.19 -17.53 8.15
CA GLN A 242 -12.89 -17.99 9.50
C GLN A 242 -12.70 -19.51 9.57
N HIS A 243 -13.39 -20.30 8.74
CA HIS A 243 -13.14 -21.75 8.64
C HIS A 243 -11.69 -22.01 8.20
N PHE A 244 -11.26 -21.37 7.12
CA PHE A 244 -9.87 -21.48 6.66
C PHE A 244 -8.87 -20.94 7.69
N ALA A 245 -9.16 -19.81 8.33
CA ALA A 245 -8.28 -19.26 9.36
C ALA A 245 -8.10 -20.23 10.55
N LEU A 246 -9.18 -20.85 11.05
CA LEU A 246 -9.09 -21.83 12.14
C LEU A 246 -8.33 -23.08 11.72
N GLU A 247 -8.59 -23.61 10.52
CA GLU A 247 -7.85 -24.74 9.97
C GLU A 247 -6.35 -24.47 9.95
N LEU A 248 -5.93 -23.32 9.39
CA LEU A 248 -4.52 -22.97 9.26
C LEU A 248 -3.86 -22.67 10.62
N LEU A 249 -4.57 -22.03 11.55
CA LEU A 249 -4.05 -21.75 12.89
C LEU A 249 -3.85 -23.01 13.74
N MET A 250 -4.66 -24.05 13.51
CA MET A 250 -4.58 -25.32 14.24
C MET A 250 -3.45 -26.24 13.75
N ARG A 251 -2.94 -26.00 12.54
CA ARG A 251 -1.85 -26.75 11.90
C ARG A 251 -0.48 -26.42 12.50
N GLU A 252 0.19 -27.42 13.06
CA GLU A 252 1.54 -27.27 13.62
C GLU A 252 2.65 -27.27 12.54
N ASP A 253 2.34 -27.77 11.35
CA ASP A 253 3.24 -27.74 10.19
C ASP A 253 3.34 -26.34 9.55
N ILE A 254 2.46 -25.41 9.92
CA ILE A 254 2.48 -24.01 9.46
C ILE A 254 3.06 -23.12 10.56
N GLN A 255 4.25 -22.56 10.32
CA GLN A 255 4.97 -21.77 11.33
C GLN A 255 4.49 -20.31 11.43
N LEU A 256 3.82 -19.79 10.40
CA LEU A 256 3.34 -18.42 10.34
C LEU A 256 2.01 -18.36 9.58
N VAL A 257 1.02 -17.76 10.22
CA VAL A 257 -0.27 -17.42 9.60
C VAL A 257 -0.44 -15.91 9.64
N SER A 258 -0.65 -15.31 8.48
CA SER A 258 -1.00 -13.89 8.35
C SER A 258 -2.49 -13.77 8.06
N MET A 259 -3.17 -12.87 8.76
CA MET A 259 -4.60 -12.60 8.56
C MET A 259 -4.81 -11.11 8.31
N LEU A 260 -5.35 -10.80 7.14
CA LEU A 260 -5.79 -9.47 6.74
C LEU A 260 -7.32 -9.41 6.75
N GLY A 261 -7.88 -8.23 6.95
CA GLY A 261 -9.33 -8.02 6.92
C GLY A 261 -9.78 -6.86 7.78
N GLN A 262 -11.02 -6.42 7.59
CA GLN A 262 -11.59 -5.25 8.25
C GLN A 262 -11.57 -5.33 9.78
N ALA A 263 -11.68 -4.17 10.45
CA ALA A 263 -11.80 -4.13 11.90
C ALA A 263 -13.07 -4.88 12.35
N GLY A 264 -12.98 -5.62 13.47
CA GLY A 264 -14.11 -6.38 14.01
C GLY A 264 -14.32 -7.78 13.43
N THR A 265 -13.52 -8.25 12.46
CA THR A 265 -13.70 -9.58 11.83
C THR A 265 -13.20 -10.78 12.65
N GLY A 266 -12.81 -10.57 13.92
CA GLY A 266 -12.45 -11.66 14.83
C GLY A 266 -11.02 -12.22 14.71
N LYS A 267 -10.14 -11.67 13.87
CA LYS A 267 -8.75 -12.14 13.66
C LYS A 267 -7.99 -12.39 14.96
N THR A 268 -7.92 -11.38 15.84
CA THR A 268 -7.23 -11.49 17.12
C THR A 268 -7.91 -12.47 18.05
N LEU A 269 -9.25 -12.54 18.03
CA LEU A 269 -10.02 -13.48 18.85
C LEU A 269 -9.71 -14.93 18.46
N LEU A 270 -9.73 -15.25 17.17
CA LEU A 270 -9.40 -16.60 16.66
C LEU A 270 -7.96 -16.99 17.01
N ALA A 271 -6.99 -16.10 16.76
CA ALA A 271 -5.59 -16.35 17.10
C ALA A 271 -5.38 -16.59 18.61
N LEU A 272 -6.04 -15.82 19.46
CA LEU A 272 -5.96 -15.99 20.91
C LEU A 272 -6.62 -17.28 21.37
N ALA A 273 -7.81 -17.62 20.85
CA ALA A 273 -8.50 -18.84 21.24
C ALA A 273 -7.74 -20.10 20.82
N VAL A 274 -7.20 -20.14 19.59
CA VAL A 274 -6.34 -21.23 19.14
C VAL A 274 -5.06 -21.28 19.99
N GLY A 275 -4.39 -20.15 20.19
CA GLY A 275 -3.18 -20.11 21.01
C GLY A 275 -3.41 -20.58 22.46
N LEU A 276 -4.54 -20.20 23.06
CA LEU A 276 -4.94 -20.69 24.39
C LEU A 276 -5.28 -22.18 24.36
N HIS A 277 -5.98 -22.67 23.34
CA HIS A 277 -6.27 -24.09 23.17
C HIS A 277 -4.98 -24.92 23.08
N LYS A 278 -4.02 -24.49 22.25
CA LYS A 278 -2.74 -25.17 22.07
C LYS A 278 -1.86 -25.17 23.33
N VAL A 279 -1.97 -24.16 24.20
CA VAL A 279 -1.20 -24.06 25.45
C VAL A 279 -1.90 -24.78 26.61
N ALA A 280 -3.20 -24.57 26.79
CA ALA A 280 -3.92 -25.04 27.97
C ALA A 280 -4.47 -26.47 27.81
N GLU A 281 -5.03 -26.79 26.64
CA GLU A 281 -5.70 -28.06 26.38
C GLU A 281 -4.73 -29.08 25.77
N GLU A 282 -4.15 -28.76 24.60
CA GLU A 282 -3.23 -29.69 23.91
C GLU A 282 -1.83 -29.73 24.54
N LYS A 283 -1.40 -28.63 25.19
CA LYS A 283 -0.06 -28.46 25.76
C LYS A 283 1.09 -28.61 24.74
N SER A 284 0.82 -28.42 23.45
CA SER A 284 1.83 -28.38 22.38
C SER A 284 2.80 -27.20 22.54
N TYR A 285 2.37 -26.12 23.19
CA TYR A 285 3.22 -24.97 23.49
C TYR A 285 3.22 -24.63 24.99
N ARG A 286 4.35 -24.09 25.47
CA ARG A 286 4.52 -23.73 26.89
C ARG A 286 3.86 -22.41 27.29
N ARG A 287 3.79 -21.43 26.37
CA ARG A 287 3.27 -20.08 26.65
C ARG A 287 2.80 -19.40 25.38
N ILE A 288 1.81 -18.52 25.50
CA ILE A 288 1.39 -17.57 24.48
C ILE A 288 2.01 -16.20 24.75
N MET A 289 2.43 -15.50 23.71
CA MET A 289 2.91 -14.12 23.81
C MET A 289 2.06 -13.25 22.89
N VAL A 290 1.47 -12.19 23.46
CA VAL A 290 0.61 -11.26 22.73
C VAL A 290 1.28 -9.91 22.77
N SER A 291 1.64 -9.38 21.60
CA SER A 291 2.20 -8.05 21.47
C SER A 291 1.22 -7.15 20.74
N ARG A 292 0.78 -6.07 21.38
CA ARG A 292 0.05 -4.99 20.73
C ARG A 292 1.04 -3.85 20.44
N PRO A 293 1.12 -3.33 19.20
CA PRO A 293 1.88 -2.11 18.95
C PRO A 293 1.34 -1.00 19.85
N ILE A 294 2.23 -0.34 20.60
CA ILE A 294 1.87 0.76 21.52
C ILE A 294 1.56 2.04 20.73
N MET A 295 1.82 2.05 19.42
CA MET A 295 1.54 3.21 18.57
C MET A 295 0.05 3.29 18.22
N PRO A 296 -0.64 4.38 18.56
CA PRO A 296 -2.01 4.61 18.13
C PRO A 296 -2.03 4.73 16.60
N LEU A 297 -2.90 3.96 15.95
CA LEU A 297 -3.29 4.20 14.56
C LEU A 297 -4.27 5.39 14.56
N GLY A 298 -3.75 6.61 14.68
CA GLY A 298 -4.53 7.85 14.74
C GLY A 298 -3.96 8.88 15.72
N ARG A 299 -4.50 10.12 15.73
CA ARG A 299 -4.24 11.09 16.81
C ARG A 299 -4.71 10.49 18.13
N ASP A 300 -3.88 10.56 19.17
CA ASP A 300 -4.25 10.18 20.53
C ASP A 300 -5.63 10.77 20.87
N ILE A 301 -6.62 9.91 20.99
CA ILE A 301 -7.90 10.29 21.60
C ILE A 301 -7.58 10.52 23.06
N GLY A 302 -7.67 11.77 23.46
CA GLY A 302 -7.63 12.18 24.85
C GLY A 302 -8.60 11.35 25.67
N TYR A 303 -8.08 10.84 26.79
CA TYR A 303 -8.75 10.71 28.08
C TYR A 303 -10.27 10.98 28.05
N LEU A 304 -11.07 9.93 28.07
CA LEU A 304 -12.42 10.00 28.62
C LEU A 304 -12.40 9.24 29.95
N PRO A 305 -12.53 9.93 31.10
CA PRO A 305 -12.84 9.28 32.36
C PRO A 305 -14.34 9.00 32.37
N GLY A 306 -14.69 7.70 32.31
CA GLY A 306 -16.05 7.19 32.40
C GLY A 306 -16.02 5.68 32.47
#